data_AF-A0A2G4YRT8-F1
#
_entry.id   AF-A0A2G4YRT8-F1
#
_cell.length_a   1.000
_cell.length_b   1.000
_cell.length_c   1.000
_cell.angle_alpha   90.00
_cell.angle_beta   90.00
_cell.angle_gamma   90.00
#
_symmetry.space_group_name_H-M   'P 1'
#
loop_
_entity.id
_entity.type
_entity.pdbx_description
1 polymer ?
#
loop_
_entity_poly.entity_id
_entity_poly.type
_entity_poly.pdbx_seq_one_letter_code
_entity_poly.pdbx_strand_id
1 'polypeptide(L)'
;MTHHNTIFSQILKLIPRHEFNQLAKKHDGARRRDAMNRWTQFVAMSTAQLSGRSSLRDIESTIASQKHLSYHLGSGSVRRTTLSRVNQTLPSGFYEDLFGRLYARCVNWHLKLTHLIC
;
A
#
# COMPACT_ATOMS: atom_id res chain seq x y z
N MET A 1 -18.89 16.22 -7.29
CA MET A 1 -18.26 15.23 -8.21
C MET A 1 -18.32 13.87 -7.52
N THR A 2 -19.03 12.92 -8.11
CA THR A 2 -19.30 11.60 -7.52
C THR A 2 -18.01 10.81 -7.33
N HIS A 3 -17.70 10.46 -6.07
CA HIS A 3 -16.54 9.64 -5.71
C HIS A 3 -16.61 8.27 -6.40
N HIS A 4 -15.94 8.12 -7.53
CA HIS A 4 -15.74 6.82 -8.15
C HIS A 4 -14.70 6.05 -7.32
N ASN A 5 -15.17 5.29 -6.33
CA ASN A 5 -14.33 4.32 -5.62
C ASN A 5 -13.97 3.21 -6.62
N THR A 6 -12.70 3.11 -6.99
CA THR A 6 -12.23 1.95 -7.74
C THR A 6 -12.27 0.71 -6.84
N ILE A 7 -12.32 -0.49 -7.42
CA ILE A 7 -12.15 -1.72 -6.66
C ILE A 7 -10.84 -1.67 -5.87
N PHE A 8 -9.80 -1.09 -6.46
CA PHE A 8 -8.52 -0.90 -5.79
C PHE A 8 -8.60 0.01 -4.57
N SER A 9 -9.35 1.13 -4.61
CA SER A 9 -9.54 1.96 -3.43
C SER A 9 -10.37 1.26 -2.35
N GLN A 10 -11.30 0.37 -2.72
CA GLN A 10 -12.00 -0.49 -1.76
C GLN A 10 -11.06 -1.51 -1.11
N ILE A 11 -10.19 -2.16 -1.86
CA ILE A 11 -9.17 -3.08 -1.33
C ILE A 11 -8.24 -2.34 -0.36
N LEU A 12 -7.77 -1.14 -0.71
CA LEU A 12 -6.86 -0.38 0.15
C LEU A 12 -7.51 0.08 1.47
N LYS A 13 -8.84 0.19 1.54
CA LYS A 13 -9.55 0.47 2.82
C LYS A 13 -9.43 -0.66 3.83
N LEU A 14 -9.13 -1.88 3.40
CA LEU A 14 -8.88 -3.01 4.30
C LEU A 14 -7.58 -2.84 5.09
N ILE A 15 -6.68 -1.96 4.63
CA ILE A 15 -5.39 -1.71 5.26
C ILE A 15 -5.53 -0.56 6.28
N PRO A 16 -5.39 -0.80 7.59
CA PRO A 16 -5.52 0.24 8.61
C PRO A 16 -4.38 1.26 8.48
N ARG A 17 -4.70 2.45 7.96
CA ARG A 17 -3.71 3.50 7.60
C ARG A 17 -2.84 3.94 8.78
N HIS A 18 -3.41 4.01 9.97
CA HIS A 18 -2.68 4.39 11.19
C HIS A 18 -1.63 3.35 11.55
N GLU A 19 -2.02 2.07 11.65
CA GLU A 19 -1.12 0.97 11.96
C GLU A 19 -0.03 0.81 10.88
N PHE A 20 -0.41 0.95 9.60
CA PHE A 20 0.54 0.95 8.49
C PHE A 20 1.62 2.02 8.68
N ASN A 21 1.23 3.24 9.04
CA ASN A 21 2.18 4.34 9.24
C ASN A 21 3.07 4.12 10.46
N GLN A 22 2.55 3.49 11.53
CA GLN A 22 3.37 3.10 12.69
C GLN A 22 4.41 2.04 12.30
N LEU A 23 4.01 1.00 11.57
CA LEU A 23 4.94 0.00 11.04
C LEU A 23 5.97 0.63 10.11
N ALA A 24 5.54 1.54 9.23
CA ALA A 24 6.46 2.24 8.35
C ALA A 24 7.52 3.00 9.15
N LYS A 25 7.12 3.74 10.20
CA LYS A 25 8.07 4.44 11.08
C LYS A 25 9.05 3.49 11.76
N LYS A 26 8.60 2.31 12.19
CA LYS A 26 9.45 1.28 12.82
C LYS A 26 10.50 0.72 11.85
N HIS A 27 10.12 0.46 10.60
CA HIS A 27 10.96 -0.22 9.60
C HIS A 27 11.79 0.72 8.73
N ASP A 28 11.27 1.89 8.39
CA ASP A 28 11.88 2.82 7.44
C ASP A 28 13.04 3.63 8.03
N GLY A 29 13.08 3.78 9.36
CA GLY A 29 14.04 4.64 10.05
C GLY A 29 13.90 6.12 9.69
N ALA A 30 14.97 6.90 9.93
CA ALA A 30 15.02 8.31 9.58
C ALA A 30 15.14 8.48 8.06
N ARG A 31 14.23 9.23 7.46
CA ARG A 31 14.18 9.48 6.00
C ARG A 31 14.03 10.97 5.71
N ARG A 32 14.53 11.37 4.54
CA ARG A 32 14.36 12.75 4.05
C ARG A 32 12.87 13.06 3.89
N ARG A 33 12.49 14.31 4.19
CA ARG A 33 11.08 14.76 4.14
C ARG A 33 10.45 14.65 2.75
N ASP A 34 11.26 14.77 1.70
CA ASP A 34 10.87 14.68 0.28
C ASP A 34 10.97 13.25 -0.29
N ALA A 35 11.44 12.28 0.51
CA ALA A 35 11.52 10.90 0.04
C ALA A 35 10.12 10.33 -0.19
N MET A 36 9.98 9.50 -1.24
CA MET A 36 8.74 8.77 -1.50
C MET A 36 8.32 7.97 -0.26
N ASN A 37 7.19 8.31 0.32
CA ASN A 37 6.72 7.66 1.53
C ASN A 37 6.36 6.18 1.28
N ARG A 38 6.39 5.39 2.35
CA ARG A 38 6.09 3.95 2.32
C ARG A 38 4.75 3.62 1.66
N TRP A 39 3.73 4.45 1.90
CA TRP A 39 2.40 4.24 1.34
C TRP A 39 2.39 4.36 -0.18
N THR A 40 3.08 5.35 -0.72
CA THR A 40 3.18 5.55 -2.17
C THR A 40 3.87 4.37 -2.83
N GLN A 41 4.94 3.85 -2.20
CA GLN A 41 5.60 2.64 -2.68
C GLN A 41 4.69 1.41 -2.56
N PHE A 42 3.96 1.24 -1.45
CA PHE A 42 3.00 0.16 -1.26
C PHE A 42 1.89 0.17 -2.31
N VAL A 43 1.29 1.34 -2.58
CA VAL A 43 0.27 1.50 -3.62
C VAL A 43 0.84 1.14 -4.98
N ALA A 44 2.05 1.62 -5.31
CA ALA A 44 2.70 1.30 -6.59
C ALA A 44 2.93 -0.20 -6.77
N MET A 45 3.47 -0.87 -5.74
CA MET A 45 3.71 -2.31 -5.77
C MET A 45 2.40 -3.11 -5.80
N SER A 46 1.36 -2.68 -5.08
CA SER A 46 0.05 -3.33 -5.10
C SER A 46 -0.63 -3.20 -6.45
N THR A 47 -0.56 -2.02 -7.09
CA THR A 47 -1.01 -1.83 -8.47
C THR A 47 -0.28 -2.78 -9.41
N ALA A 48 1.04 -2.89 -9.28
CA ALA A 48 1.85 -3.79 -10.09
C ALA A 48 1.37 -5.24 -9.99
N GLN A 49 1.20 -5.75 -8.77
CA GLN A 49 0.76 -7.11 -8.51
C GLN A 49 -0.65 -7.37 -9.05
N LEU A 50 -1.60 -6.48 -8.78
CA LEU A 50 -2.99 -6.65 -9.20
C LEU A 50 -3.20 -6.50 -10.72
N SER A 51 -2.32 -5.77 -11.40
CA SER A 51 -2.39 -5.58 -12.85
C SER A 51 -1.40 -6.45 -13.63
N GLY A 52 -0.69 -7.36 -12.97
CA GLY A 52 0.28 -8.26 -13.59
C GLY A 52 1.49 -7.55 -14.22
N ARG A 53 1.87 -6.37 -13.71
CA ARG A 53 3.01 -5.60 -14.23
C ARG A 53 4.28 -5.95 -13.48
N SER A 54 5.31 -6.37 -14.20
CA SER A 54 6.64 -6.72 -13.66
C SER A 54 7.71 -5.64 -13.90
N SER A 55 7.48 -4.75 -14.87
CA SER A 55 8.42 -3.68 -15.24
C SER A 55 8.17 -2.41 -14.42
N LEU A 56 9.22 -1.85 -13.81
CA LEU A 56 9.13 -0.56 -13.11
C LEU A 56 8.72 0.60 -14.03
N ARG A 57 9.05 0.51 -15.33
CA ARG A 57 8.62 1.50 -16.33
C ARG A 57 7.11 1.42 -16.58
N ASP A 58 6.59 0.19 -16.63
CA ASP A 58 5.17 -0.05 -16.88
C ASP A 58 4.34 0.35 -15.67
N ILE A 59 4.86 0.12 -14.46
CA ILE A 59 4.26 0.59 -13.20
C ILE A 59 4.17 2.12 -13.19
N GLU A 60 5.26 2.82 -13.50
CA GLU A 60 5.26 4.28 -13.60
C GLU A 60 4.25 4.77 -14.64
N SER A 61 4.26 4.20 -15.85
CA SER A 61 3.34 4.58 -16.93
C SER A 61 1.87 4.36 -16.54
N THR A 62 1.56 3.21 -15.94
CA THR A 62 0.20 2.86 -15.47
C THR A 62 -0.28 3.88 -14.44
N ILE A 63 0.53 4.17 -13.41
CA ILE A 63 0.17 5.11 -12.36
C ILE A 63 0.08 6.55 -12.92
N ALA A 64 0.97 6.92 -13.83
CA ALA A 64 0.96 8.22 -14.48
C ALA A 64 -0.26 8.44 -15.39
N SER A 65 -0.80 7.38 -16.00
CA SER A 65 -2.05 7.44 -16.78
C SER A 65 -3.29 7.63 -15.90
N GLN A 66 -3.20 7.30 -14.60
CA GLN A 66 -4.30 7.30 -13.64
C GLN A 66 -4.09 8.32 -12.51
N LYS A 67 -3.42 9.45 -12.77
CA LYS A 67 -3.05 10.47 -11.77
C LYS A 67 -4.20 10.90 -10.84
N HIS A 68 -5.41 11.03 -11.38
CA HIS A 68 -6.59 11.42 -10.59
C HIS A 68 -6.92 10.40 -9.50
N LEU A 69 -6.74 9.10 -9.77
CA LEU A 69 -6.94 8.02 -8.80
C LEU A 69 -5.87 8.04 -7.72
N SER A 70 -4.61 8.25 -8.09
CA SER A 70 -3.49 8.28 -7.12
C SER A 70 -3.69 9.31 -6.01
N TYR A 71 -4.28 10.47 -6.33
CA TYR A 71 -4.65 11.49 -5.34
C TYR A 71 -5.70 10.97 -4.35
N HIS A 72 -6.77 10.34 -4.85
CA HIS A 72 -7.82 9.76 -4.00
C HIS A 72 -7.35 8.58 -3.16
N LEU A 73 -6.28 7.89 -3.57
CA LEU A 73 -5.63 6.84 -2.80
C LEU A 73 -4.69 7.37 -1.72
N GLY A 74 -4.50 8.70 -1.63
CA GLY A 74 -3.53 9.31 -0.71
C GLY A 74 -2.07 8.98 -1.05
N SER A 75 -1.80 8.61 -2.31
CA SER A 75 -0.47 8.28 -2.82
C SER A 75 0.13 9.44 -3.60
N GLY A 76 1.46 9.59 -3.54
CA GLY A 76 2.19 10.60 -4.29
C GLY A 76 2.51 10.19 -5.72
N SER A 77 3.24 11.06 -6.42
CA SER A 77 3.80 10.73 -7.74
C SER A 77 4.82 9.60 -7.64
N VAL A 78 4.82 8.70 -8.62
CA VAL A 78 5.74 7.56 -8.71
C VAL A 78 6.66 7.79 -9.91
N ARG A 79 7.97 7.77 -9.66
CA ARG A 79 9.01 7.80 -10.69
C ARG A 79 9.79 6.49 -10.64
N ARG A 80 10.14 5.90 -11.78
CA ARG A 80 10.87 4.61 -11.84
C ARG A 80 12.15 4.61 -11.01
N THR A 81 12.96 5.67 -11.12
CA THR A 81 14.25 5.76 -10.41
C THR A 81 14.06 5.83 -8.89
N THR A 82 13.06 6.59 -8.44
CA THR A 82 12.71 6.68 -7.01
C THR A 82 12.15 5.37 -6.52
N LEU A 83 11.22 4.74 -7.25
CA LEU A 83 10.64 3.45 -6.88
C LEU A 83 11.69 2.35 -6.78
N SER A 84 12.61 2.28 -7.76
CA SER A 84 13.73 1.34 -7.76
C SER A 84 14.60 1.52 -6.51
N ARG A 85 14.98 2.76 -6.19
CA ARG A 85 15.80 3.06 -5.01
C ARG A 85 15.08 2.65 -3.73
N VAL A 86 13.81 3.03 -3.61
CA VAL A 86 13.01 2.71 -2.44
C VAL A 86 12.89 1.20 -2.25
N ASN A 87 12.58 0.44 -3.30
CA ASN A 87 12.51 -1.02 -3.26
C ASN A 87 13.84 -1.68 -2.86
N GLN A 88 14.97 -1.07 -3.21
CA GLN A 88 16.29 -1.58 -2.81
C GLN A 88 16.64 -1.25 -1.36
N THR A 89 16.31 -0.02 -0.91
CA THR A 89 16.75 0.48 0.40
C THR A 89 15.84 0.06 1.55
N LEU A 90 14.57 -0.18 1.26
CA LEU A 90 13.57 -0.37 2.29
C LEU A 90 13.36 -1.85 2.59
N PRO A 91 13.39 -2.27 3.87
CA PRO A 91 13.38 -3.68 4.23
C PRO A 91 12.05 -4.36 3.88
N SER A 92 12.13 -5.61 3.42
CA SER A 92 10.97 -6.46 3.12
C SER A 92 10.21 -6.88 4.37
N GLY A 93 10.87 -6.96 5.53
CA GLY A 93 10.25 -7.30 6.82
C GLY A 93 9.08 -6.40 7.23
N PHE A 94 8.97 -5.20 6.64
CA PHE A 94 7.77 -4.37 6.76
C PHE A 94 6.51 -5.11 6.29
N TYR A 95 6.59 -5.85 5.17
CA TYR A 95 5.47 -6.57 4.60
C TYR A 95 5.11 -7.82 5.41
N GLU A 96 6.09 -8.48 6.02
CA GLU A 96 5.87 -9.60 6.93
C GLU A 96 5.08 -9.14 8.18
N ASP A 97 5.54 -8.05 8.83
CA ASP A 97 4.83 -7.45 9.97
C ASP A 97 3.44 -6.97 9.57
N LEU A 98 3.29 -6.36 8.40
CA LEU A 98 1.99 -5.90 7.89
C LEU A 98 1.05 -7.08 7.66
N PHE A 99 1.53 -8.15 7.02
CA PHE A 99 0.75 -9.37 6.80
C PHE A 99 0.31 -9.99 8.13
N GLY A 100 1.22 -10.12 9.10
CA GLY A 100 0.90 -10.66 10.43
C GLY A 100 -0.23 -9.89 11.12
N ARG A 101 -0.22 -8.55 11.03
CA ARG A 101 -1.31 -7.71 11.57
C ARG A 101 -2.63 -7.92 10.84
N LEU A 102 -2.62 -7.97 9.51
CA LEU A 102 -3.83 -8.18 8.72
C LEU A 102 -4.41 -9.57 8.98
N TYR A 103 -3.57 -10.59 9.03
CA TYR A 103 -3.96 -11.96 9.34
C TYR A 103 -4.60 -12.08 10.72
N ALA A 104 -3.99 -11.50 11.76
CA ALA A 104 -4.56 -11.48 13.10
C ALA A 104 -5.94 -10.82 13.14
N ARG A 105 -6.14 -9.74 12.36
CA ARG A 105 -7.46 -9.10 12.22
C ARG A 105 -8.48 -10.04 11.58
N CYS A 106 -8.11 -10.76 10.53
CA CYS A 106 -8.98 -11.73 9.87
C CYS A 106 -9.39 -12.88 10.81
N VAL A 107 -8.44 -13.44 11.57
CA VAL A 107 -8.72 -14.51 12.54
C VAL A 107 -9.65 -14.02 13.65
N ASN A 108 -9.41 -12.83 14.19
CA ASN A 108 -10.27 -12.24 15.22
C ASN A 108 -11.67 -11.92 14.71
N TRP A 109 -11.83 -11.61 13.42
CA TRP A 109 -13.15 -11.46 12.79
C TRP A 109 -13.91 -12.79 12.72
N HIS A 110 -13.22 -13.90 12.42
CA HIS A 110 -13.83 -15.22 12.38
C HIS A 110 -14.40 -15.63 13.75
N LEU A 111 -13.63 -15.41 14.83
CA LEU A 111 -14.04 -15.73 16.19
C LEU A 111 -15.27 -14.92 16.66
N LYS A 112 -15.41 -13.66 16.21
CA LYS A 112 -16.59 -12.83 16.52
C LYS A 112 -17.84 -13.26 15.76
N LEU A 113 -17.69 -13.77 14.54
CA LEU A 113 -18.83 -14.30 13.76
C LEU A 113 -19.35 -15.61 14.34
N THR A 114 -18.48 -16.49 14.83
CA THR A 114 -18.90 -17.73 15.51
C THR A 114 -19.62 -17.46 16.84
N HIS A 115 -19.25 -16.41 17.58
CA HIS A 115 -19.94 -16.02 18.82
C HIS A 115 -21.24 -15.22 18.63
N LEU A 116 -21.55 -14.77 17.42
CA LEU A 116 -22.82 -14.10 17.10
C LEU A 116 -23.86 -15.04 16.44
N ILE A 117 -23.46 -16.26 16.10
CA ILE A 117 -24.32 -17.27 15.44
C ILE A 117 -24.69 -18.42 16.40
N CYS A 118 -24.09 -18.46 17.59
CA CYS A 118 -24.58 -19.22 18.75
C CYS A 118 -25.18 -18.26 19.77
#